data_AF-A0A4Y9ZKQ2-F1
#
_entry.id   AF-A0A4Y9ZKQ2-F1
#
_cell.length_a   1.000
_cell.length_b   1.000
_cell.length_c   1.000
_cell.angle_alpha   90.00
_cell.angle_beta   90.00
_cell.angle_gamma   90.00
#
_symmetry.space_group_name_H-M   'P 1'
#
loop_
_entity.id
_entity.type
_entity.pdbx_description
1 polymer ?
#
loop_
_entity_poly.entity_id
_entity_poly.type
_entity_poly.pdbx_seq_one_letter_code
_entity_poly.pdbx_strand_id
1 'polypeptide(L)'
;MAAACTLLNKANPYVAISNTSDHPRYLRKGNIVGELTDPASCLDVPLDEDHSRQLSERATVTKIMVDAAAQADSQRNSSTSPPDVPMQKTNPKDDEQWGPKTAEMPDPTFYSSSDMEDLLDIGQLPDHLKDKAWAMLRRHINAFGFDRRLGHHPSKVHIRTQDGQVPMSMPMYGTSPAKRQVIEEQLNAWFEQGVIEPSQSPWSVPVIIVYRNNKP
;
A
#
# COMPACT_ATOMS: atom_id res chain seq x y z
N MET A 1 22.74 8.27 13.37
CA MET A 1 21.98 7.29 14.18
C MET A 1 21.50 8.01 15.40
N ALA A 2 20.20 7.92 15.66
CA ALA A 2 19.59 8.46 16.87
C ALA A 2 18.88 7.31 17.59
N ALA A 3 19.10 7.18 18.90
CA ALA A 3 18.30 6.31 19.74
C ALA A 3 17.09 7.11 20.23
N ALA A 4 15.90 6.51 20.15
CA ALA A 4 14.71 7.11 20.72
C ALA A 4 14.76 7.04 22.25
N CYS A 5 14.21 8.05 22.94
CA CYS A 5 14.00 7.97 24.39
C CYS A 5 13.10 6.76 24.70
N THR A 6 13.69 5.72 25.26
CA THR A 6 13.04 4.42 25.50
C THR A 6 13.24 4.04 26.96
N LEU A 7 12.16 3.67 27.65
CA LEU A 7 12.27 3.10 28.99
C LEU A 7 12.73 1.65 28.90
N LEU A 8 13.83 1.33 29.58
CA LEU A 8 14.41 -0.01 29.59
C LEU A 8 14.04 -0.72 30.89
N ASN A 9 13.64 -1.98 30.76
CA ASN A 9 13.43 -2.88 31.89
C ASN A 9 14.14 -4.21 31.60
N LYS A 10 14.52 -4.95 32.64
CA LYS A 10 15.16 -6.28 32.54
C LYS A 10 14.35 -7.27 31.70
N ALA A 11 13.02 -7.14 31.68
CA ALA A 11 12.15 -7.95 30.84
C ALA A 11 12.22 -7.58 29.34
N ASN A 12 12.48 -6.31 29.01
CA ASN A 12 12.49 -5.78 27.64
C ASN A 12 13.74 -4.90 27.42
N PRO A 13 14.95 -5.49 27.28
CA PRO A 13 16.20 -4.76 27.13
C PRO A 13 16.46 -4.34 25.67
N TYR A 14 15.44 -3.81 24.99
CA TYR A 14 15.52 -3.44 23.57
C TYR A 14 15.47 -1.92 23.42
N VAL A 15 16.35 -1.37 22.57
CA VAL A 15 16.38 0.06 22.23
C VAL A 15 16.08 0.22 20.74
N ALA A 16 15.13 1.08 20.41
CA ALA A 16 14.86 1.45 19.03
C ALA A 16 15.95 2.43 18.53
N ILE A 17 16.63 2.04 17.44
CA ILE A 17 17.67 2.86 16.81
C ILE A 17 17.22 3.18 15.39
N SER A 18 17.19 4.47 15.06
CA SER A 18 16.91 4.94 13.71
C SER A 18 18.19 5.45 13.03
N ASN A 19 18.36 5.07 11.75
CA ASN A 19 19.40 5.63 10.92
C ASN A 19 18.89 6.92 10.26
N THR A 20 19.27 8.05 10.82
CA THR A 20 18.92 9.38 10.30
C THR A 20 19.85 9.88 9.19
N SER A 21 20.86 9.11 8.79
CA SER A 21 21.71 9.44 7.64
C SER A 21 21.24 8.75 6.36
N ASP A 22 21.61 9.33 5.23
CA ASP A 22 21.43 8.84 3.86
C ASP A 22 22.34 7.66 3.50
N HIS A 23 23.32 7.33 4.34
CA HIS A 23 24.22 6.20 4.16
C HIS A 23 23.98 5.07 5.17
N PRO A 24 24.21 3.80 4.79
CA PRO A 24 24.11 2.66 5.71
C PRO A 24 25.17 2.76 6.81
N ARG A 25 24.75 2.58 8.07
CA ARG A 25 25.64 2.52 9.22
C ARG A 25 25.62 1.14 9.87
N TYR A 26 26.81 0.60 10.12
CA TYR A 26 26.99 -0.70 10.77
C TYR A 26 27.27 -0.51 12.25
N LEU A 27 26.49 -1.18 13.11
CA LEU A 27 26.73 -1.22 14.55
C LEU A 27 27.63 -2.41 14.88
N ARG A 28 28.67 -2.16 15.68
CA ARG A 28 29.56 -3.18 16.21
C ARG A 28 29.46 -3.25 17.73
N LYS A 29 29.80 -4.41 18.29
CA LYS A 29 29.90 -4.60 19.75
C LYS A 29 30.86 -3.55 20.33
N GLY A 30 30.40 -2.81 21.34
CA GLY A 30 31.15 -1.73 21.97
C GLY A 30 30.86 -0.32 21.43
N ASN A 31 30.05 -0.18 20.38
CA ASN A 31 29.57 1.15 19.98
C ASN A 31 28.51 1.66 20.96
N ILE A 32 28.72 2.88 21.46
CA ILE A 32 27.80 3.58 22.34
C ILE A 32 26.69 4.17 21.46
N VAL A 33 25.43 3.81 21.74
CA VAL A 33 24.24 4.23 20.97
C VAL A 33 23.38 5.25 21.71
N GLY A 34 23.66 5.47 22.99
CA GLY A 34 22.95 6.42 23.84
C GLY A 34 23.49 6.37 25.27
N GLU A 35 23.03 7.31 26.09
CA GLU A 35 23.30 7.39 27.52
C GLU A 35 22.09 6.90 28.32
N LEU A 36 22.33 6.32 29.49
CA LEU A 36 21.28 5.86 30.38
C LEU A 36 21.08 6.87 31.50
N THR A 37 19.87 7.37 31.64
CA THR A 37 19.48 8.29 32.71
C THR A 37 18.54 7.58 33.68
N ASP A 38 18.71 7.82 34.98
CA ASP A 38 17.82 7.29 36.01
C ASP A 38 16.41 7.91 35.84
N PRO A 39 15.36 7.11 35.57
CA PRO A 39 14.00 7.62 35.42
C PRO A 39 13.49 8.38 36.64
N ALA A 40 13.97 8.05 37.85
CA ALA A 40 13.56 8.77 39.07
C ALA A 40 14.03 10.23 39.10
N SER A 41 15.06 10.57 38.32
CA SER A 41 15.62 11.92 38.26
C SER A 41 15.00 12.80 37.17
N CYS A 42 14.38 12.20 36.15
CA CYS A 42 13.92 12.91 34.96
C CYS A 42 12.42 12.81 34.66
N LEU A 43 11.72 11.81 35.21
CA LEU A 43 10.28 11.69 35.06
C LEU A 43 9.56 12.51 36.13
N ASP A 44 8.43 13.10 35.76
CA ASP A 44 7.59 13.86 36.68
C ASP A 44 7.01 12.93 37.76
N VAL A 45 7.44 13.14 39.01
CA VAL A 45 6.92 12.43 40.19
C VAL A 45 5.93 13.35 40.92
N PRO A 46 4.74 12.86 41.30
CA PRO A 46 3.78 13.68 42.04
C PRO A 46 4.35 14.09 43.39
N LEU A 47 4.34 15.39 43.65
CA LEU A 47 4.81 15.99 44.91
C LEU A 47 3.74 15.90 46.02
N ASP A 48 2.46 15.95 45.65
CA ASP A 48 1.29 15.94 46.55
C ASP A 48 0.14 15.06 46.02
N GLU A 49 -0.81 14.68 46.88
CA GLU A 49 -2.00 13.89 46.47
C GLU A 49 -2.83 14.58 45.38
N ASP A 50 -3.01 15.90 45.48
CA ASP A 50 -3.76 16.67 44.48
C ASP A 50 -3.05 16.69 43.13
N HIS A 51 -1.72 16.74 43.13
CA HIS A 51 -0.92 16.67 41.91
C HIS A 51 -0.98 15.27 41.29
N SER A 52 -1.00 14.22 42.11
CA SER A 52 -1.21 12.83 41.67
C SER A 52 -2.57 12.65 40.99
N ARG A 53 -3.64 13.21 41.57
CA ARG A 53 -4.98 13.21 40.95
C ARG A 53 -4.96 13.93 39.61
N GLN A 54 -4.38 15.12 39.55
CA GLN A 54 -4.28 15.90 38.31
C GLN A 54 -3.49 15.16 37.21
N LEU A 55 -2.38 14.50 37.56
CA LEU A 55 -1.61 13.68 36.63
C LEU A 55 -2.43 12.49 36.11
N SER A 56 -3.20 11.83 36.99
CA SER A 56 -4.06 10.71 36.61
C SER A 56 -5.19 11.13 35.65
N GLU A 57 -5.81 12.30 35.90
CA GLU A 57 -6.84 12.87 35.02
C GLU A 57 -6.25 13.25 33.66
N ARG A 58 -5.05 13.83 33.63
CA ARG A 58 -4.36 14.14 32.37
C ARG A 58 -3.98 12.87 31.60
N ALA A 59 -3.56 11.83 32.31
CA ALA A 59 -3.24 10.54 31.71
C ALA A 59 -4.47 9.86 31.10
N THR A 60 -5.62 9.90 31.78
CA THR A 60 -6.87 9.34 31.24
C THR A 60 -7.35 10.11 30.01
N VAL A 61 -7.29 11.45 30.03
CA VAL A 61 -7.62 12.28 28.85
C VAL A 61 -6.68 11.98 27.68
N THR A 62 -5.38 11.88 27.93
CA THR A 62 -4.39 11.58 26.89
C THR A 62 -4.61 10.17 26.33
N LYS A 63 -4.90 9.19 27.18
CA LYS A 63 -5.25 7.83 26.74
C LYS A 63 -6.50 7.84 25.85
N ILE A 64 -7.55 8.56 26.24
CA ILE A 64 -8.76 8.70 25.43
C ILE A 64 -8.43 9.36 24.08
N MET A 65 -7.59 10.39 24.04
CA MET A 65 -7.15 11.02 22.79
C MET A 65 -6.33 10.07 21.90
N VAL A 66 -5.43 9.27 22.47
CA VAL A 66 -4.62 8.29 21.73
C VAL A 66 -5.51 7.17 21.18
N ASP A 67 -6.42 6.64 22.00
CA ASP A 67 -7.37 5.61 21.59
C ASP A 67 -8.32 6.16 20.50
N ALA A 68 -8.79 7.40 20.65
CA ALA A 68 -9.60 8.08 19.66
C ALA A 68 -8.82 8.38 18.37
N ALA A 69 -7.52 8.73 18.45
CA ALA A 69 -6.68 8.91 17.27
C ALA A 69 -6.41 7.58 16.55
N ALA A 70 -6.19 6.49 17.29
CA ALA A 70 -6.04 5.15 16.72
C ALA A 70 -7.34 4.67 16.03
N GLN A 71 -8.50 4.98 16.63
CA GLN A 71 -9.82 4.70 16.03
C GLN A 71 -10.11 5.65 14.85
N ALA A 72 -9.77 6.93 14.95
CA ALA A 72 -9.96 7.90 13.87
C ALA A 72 -9.03 7.64 12.68
N ASP A 73 -7.82 7.14 12.88
CA ASP A 73 -6.98 6.62 11.78
C ASP A 73 -7.57 5.35 11.16
N SER A 74 -8.28 4.55 11.95
CA SER A 74 -9.07 3.42 11.43
C SER A 74 -10.27 3.89 10.61
N GLN A 75 -10.86 5.06 10.92
CA GLN A 75 -12.11 5.57 10.33
C GLN A 75 -11.92 6.64 9.24
N ARG A 76 -10.86 7.46 9.29
CA ARG A 76 -10.44 8.38 8.20
C ARG A 76 -10.00 7.61 6.95
N ASN A 77 -9.55 6.37 7.12
CA ASN A 77 -9.19 5.49 6.01
C ASN A 77 -10.39 4.91 5.23
N SER A 78 -11.65 5.20 5.62
CA SER A 78 -12.84 4.90 4.80
C SER A 78 -13.41 6.11 4.07
N SER A 79 -12.92 7.33 4.34
CA SER A 79 -13.41 8.56 3.73
C SER A 79 -12.37 9.68 3.76
N THR A 80 -11.43 9.68 2.82
CA THR A 80 -10.70 10.91 2.47
C THR A 80 -10.39 10.90 0.98
N SER A 81 -11.30 11.48 0.21
CA SER A 81 -10.99 12.10 -1.08
C SER A 81 -9.95 13.21 -0.84
N PRO A 82 -8.95 13.41 -1.71
CA PRO A 82 -7.98 14.48 -1.54
C PRO A 82 -8.64 15.87 -1.61
N PRO A 83 -8.07 16.91 -0.95
CA PRO A 83 -8.51 18.28 -1.11
C PRO A 83 -8.32 18.73 -2.57
N ASP A 84 -9.33 19.44 -3.08
CA ASP A 84 -9.40 19.99 -4.43
C ASP A 84 -8.11 20.72 -4.83
N VAL A 85 -7.36 20.13 -5.74
CA VAL A 85 -6.49 20.89 -6.64
C VAL A 85 -7.41 21.53 -7.68
N PRO A 86 -7.35 22.86 -7.94
CA PRO A 86 -8.25 23.47 -8.91
C PRO A 86 -7.91 22.96 -10.32
N MET A 87 -8.63 21.94 -10.80
CA MET A 87 -8.69 21.64 -12.22
C MET A 87 -9.43 22.77 -12.90
N GLN A 88 -8.73 23.47 -13.80
CA GLN A 88 -9.36 24.36 -14.76
C GLN A 88 -10.46 23.58 -15.50
N LYS A 89 -11.70 24.07 -15.37
CA LYS A 89 -12.85 23.59 -16.14
C LYS A 89 -12.58 23.84 -17.62
N THR A 90 -12.21 22.80 -18.35
CA THR A 90 -12.38 22.75 -19.80
C THR A 90 -13.77 22.17 -20.11
N ASN A 91 -14.43 22.76 -21.10
CA ASN A 91 -15.85 22.59 -21.44
C ASN A 91 -16.33 21.13 -21.56
N PRO A 92 -17.63 20.86 -21.26
CA PRO A 92 -18.22 19.51 -21.24
C PRO A 92 -18.69 19.01 -22.61
N LYS A 93 -17.92 19.27 -23.67
CA LYS A 93 -18.17 18.73 -25.01
C LYS A 93 -16.83 18.46 -25.65
N ASP A 94 -16.31 17.27 -25.40
CA ASP A 94 -15.59 16.43 -26.35
C ASP A 94 -15.30 15.10 -25.65
N ASP A 95 -16.02 14.08 -26.10
CA ASP A 95 -15.88 12.69 -25.71
C ASP A 95 -14.55 12.16 -26.25
N GLU A 96 -13.45 12.44 -25.55
CA GLU A 96 -12.17 11.77 -25.76
C GLU A 96 -11.81 10.96 -24.51
N GLN A 97 -12.64 9.95 -24.26
CA GLN A 97 -12.37 8.83 -23.35
C GLN A 97 -11.26 7.96 -23.96
N TRP A 98 -10.05 8.51 -24.12
CA TRP A 98 -8.86 7.75 -24.45
C TRP A 98 -7.78 8.01 -23.40
N GLY A 99 -7.73 7.10 -22.43
CA GLY A 99 -6.63 6.91 -21.50
C GLY A 99 -6.65 5.44 -21.05
N PRO A 100 -5.51 4.84 -20.67
CA PRO A 100 -5.55 3.53 -20.06
C PRO A 100 -6.46 3.62 -18.83
N LYS A 101 -7.42 2.70 -18.68
CA LYS A 101 -8.30 2.62 -17.51
C LYS A 101 -7.50 2.17 -16.28
N THR A 102 -6.49 2.92 -15.89
CA THR A 102 -5.62 2.67 -14.72
C THR A 102 -6.38 2.80 -13.40
N ALA A 103 -7.61 3.33 -13.42
CA ALA A 103 -8.52 3.36 -12.28
C ALA A 103 -9.27 2.03 -12.06
N GLU A 104 -9.23 1.08 -13.01
CA GLU A 104 -9.84 -0.23 -12.83
C GLU A 104 -8.91 -1.11 -12.00
N MET A 105 -9.27 -1.27 -10.72
CA MET A 105 -8.55 -2.16 -9.81
C MET A 105 -8.56 -3.61 -10.35
N PRO A 106 -7.45 -4.36 -10.20
CA PRO A 106 -7.38 -5.73 -10.67
C PRO A 106 -8.52 -6.56 -10.08
N ASP A 107 -9.11 -7.43 -10.91
CA ASP A 107 -10.07 -8.41 -10.44
C ASP A 107 -9.36 -9.37 -9.46
N PRO A 108 -9.81 -9.46 -8.19
CA PRO A 108 -9.18 -10.33 -7.22
C PRO A 108 -9.50 -11.82 -7.46
N THR A 109 -10.48 -12.12 -8.32
CA THR A 109 -10.94 -13.50 -8.52
C THR A 109 -9.98 -14.27 -9.43
N PHE A 110 -9.65 -15.48 -8.99
CA PHE A 110 -8.83 -16.41 -9.77
C PHE A 110 -9.73 -17.27 -10.64
N TYR A 111 -9.60 -17.14 -11.96
CA TYR A 111 -10.31 -17.95 -12.93
C TYR A 111 -9.40 -19.06 -13.45
N SER A 112 -9.69 -20.30 -13.09
CA SER A 112 -8.97 -21.49 -13.54
C SER A 112 -9.43 -21.90 -14.94
N SER A 113 -8.48 -22.30 -15.80
CA SER A 113 -8.83 -22.82 -17.13
C SER A 113 -9.61 -24.14 -17.07
N SER A 114 -9.50 -24.89 -15.98
CA SER A 114 -10.20 -26.17 -15.79
C SER A 114 -11.70 -25.99 -15.62
N ASP A 115 -12.13 -24.84 -15.09
CA ASP A 115 -13.53 -24.54 -14.80
C ASP A 115 -14.17 -23.75 -15.96
N MET A 116 -13.55 -23.77 -17.14
CA MET A 116 -13.93 -22.99 -18.31
C MET A 116 -15.39 -23.22 -18.75
N GLU A 117 -15.89 -24.44 -18.57
CA GLU A 117 -17.27 -24.81 -18.95
C GLU A 117 -18.33 -24.18 -18.06
N ASP A 118 -18.00 -23.96 -16.80
CA ASP A 118 -18.90 -23.33 -15.83
C ASP A 118 -18.80 -21.80 -15.89
N LEU A 119 -17.63 -21.28 -16.29
CA LEU A 119 -17.35 -19.84 -16.34
C LEU A 119 -17.83 -19.15 -17.63
N LEU A 120 -17.92 -19.89 -18.75
CA LEU A 120 -18.30 -19.31 -20.04
C LEU A 120 -19.75 -19.64 -20.41
N ASP A 121 -20.57 -18.59 -20.56
CA ASP A 121 -21.90 -18.71 -21.13
C ASP A 121 -21.83 -18.71 -22.66
N ILE A 122 -22.11 -19.86 -23.27
CA ILE A 122 -22.17 -20.04 -24.74
C ILE A 122 -23.55 -19.75 -25.32
N GLY A 123 -24.53 -19.37 -24.49
CA GLY A 123 -25.90 -19.05 -24.89
C GLY A 123 -26.71 -20.27 -25.37
N GLN A 124 -27.83 -20.00 -26.02
CA GLN A 124 -28.71 -21.04 -26.58
C GLN A 124 -28.19 -21.52 -27.93
N LEU A 125 -27.63 -22.74 -27.96
CA LEU A 125 -27.10 -23.37 -29.15
C LEU A 125 -27.78 -24.72 -29.41
N PRO A 126 -28.08 -25.08 -30.68
CA PRO A 126 -28.57 -26.42 -31.02
C PRO A 126 -27.62 -27.52 -30.54
N ASP A 127 -28.16 -28.64 -30.07
CA ASP A 127 -27.35 -29.70 -29.43
C ASP A 127 -26.21 -30.22 -30.31
N HIS A 128 -26.43 -30.32 -31.62
CA HIS A 128 -25.43 -30.75 -32.59
C HIS A 128 -24.25 -29.77 -32.80
N LEU A 129 -24.38 -28.51 -32.35
CA LEU A 129 -23.32 -27.49 -32.46
C LEU A 129 -22.58 -27.27 -31.14
N LYS A 130 -23.13 -27.71 -29.99
CA LYS A 130 -22.50 -27.55 -28.67
C LYS A 130 -21.11 -28.15 -28.61
N ASP A 131 -20.96 -29.39 -29.08
CA ASP A 131 -19.66 -30.07 -29.07
C ASP A 131 -18.63 -29.35 -29.94
N LYS A 132 -19.07 -28.84 -31.10
CA LYS A 132 -18.20 -28.09 -32.01
C LYS A 132 -17.79 -26.74 -31.43
N ALA A 133 -18.70 -26.06 -30.72
CA ALA A 133 -18.42 -24.81 -30.03
C ALA A 133 -17.41 -25.01 -28.90
N TRP A 134 -17.63 -26.00 -28.02
CA TRP A 134 -16.68 -26.31 -26.95
C TRP A 134 -15.32 -26.75 -27.47
N ALA A 135 -15.27 -27.55 -28.55
CA ALA A 135 -14.01 -27.91 -29.20
C ALA A 135 -13.25 -26.67 -29.72
N MET A 136 -13.97 -25.69 -30.30
CA MET A 136 -13.37 -24.42 -30.72
C MET A 136 -12.85 -23.61 -29.54
N LEU A 137 -13.65 -23.46 -28.48
CA LEU A 137 -13.30 -22.69 -27.30
C LEU A 137 -12.07 -23.28 -26.60
N ARG A 138 -12.04 -24.60 -26.35
CA ARG A 138 -10.89 -25.29 -25.75
C ARG A 138 -9.63 -25.14 -26.60
N ARG A 139 -9.75 -25.20 -27.94
CA ARG A 139 -8.63 -24.95 -28.86
C ARG A 139 -8.07 -23.53 -28.73
N HIS A 140 -8.93 -22.57 -28.41
CA HIS A 140 -8.59 -21.15 -28.26
C HIS A 140 -8.56 -20.69 -26.79
N ILE A 141 -8.22 -21.59 -25.86
CA ILE A 141 -8.14 -21.29 -24.43
C ILE A 141 -7.24 -20.08 -24.11
N ASN A 142 -6.20 -19.89 -24.94
CA ASN A 142 -5.27 -18.78 -24.81
C ASN A 142 -5.86 -17.39 -25.14
N ALA A 143 -7.06 -17.33 -25.70
CA ALA A 143 -7.78 -16.08 -25.93
C ALA A 143 -8.44 -15.53 -24.65
N PHE A 144 -8.60 -16.37 -23.62
CA PHE A 144 -9.24 -16.01 -22.36
C PHE A 144 -8.20 -15.72 -21.26
N GLY A 145 -8.57 -14.87 -20.30
CA GLY A 145 -7.73 -14.45 -19.17
C GLY A 145 -7.67 -15.47 -18.01
N PHE A 146 -7.58 -16.76 -18.30
CA PHE A 146 -7.46 -17.80 -17.28
C PHE A 146 -6.05 -17.86 -16.69
N ASP A 147 -5.94 -18.48 -15.51
CA ASP A 147 -4.69 -18.84 -14.81
C ASP A 147 -3.77 -17.64 -14.52
N ARG A 148 -4.35 -16.44 -14.35
CA ARG A 148 -3.61 -15.17 -14.17
C ARG A 148 -2.64 -14.85 -15.31
N ARG A 149 -2.88 -15.40 -16.50
CA ARG A 149 -2.04 -15.15 -17.66
C ARG A 149 -2.34 -13.77 -18.24
N LEU A 150 -1.30 -12.95 -18.36
CA LEU A 150 -1.38 -11.67 -19.06
C LEU A 150 -1.01 -11.84 -20.54
N GLY A 151 -1.65 -11.03 -21.39
CA GLY A 151 -1.24 -10.90 -22.79
C GLY A 151 0.07 -10.14 -22.90
N HIS A 152 0.95 -10.57 -23.80
CA HIS A 152 2.20 -9.88 -24.08
C HIS A 152 2.23 -9.41 -25.54
N HIS A 153 2.50 -8.12 -25.75
CA HIS A 153 2.70 -7.54 -27.07
C HIS A 153 4.05 -6.79 -27.08
N PRO A 154 5.00 -7.14 -27.97
CA PRO A 154 6.40 -6.68 -27.89
C PRO A 154 6.62 -5.23 -28.37
N SER A 155 5.64 -4.35 -28.14
CA SER A 155 5.72 -2.94 -28.54
C SER A 155 6.24 -2.08 -27.40
N LYS A 156 7.17 -1.17 -27.72
CA LYS A 156 7.70 -0.18 -26.79
C LYS A 156 7.04 1.17 -27.07
N VAL A 157 6.54 1.82 -26.03
CA VAL A 157 5.90 3.14 -26.13
C VAL A 157 6.83 4.18 -25.50
N HIS A 158 7.05 5.29 -26.20
CA HIS A 158 7.78 6.44 -25.65
C HIS A 158 6.80 7.47 -25.09
N ILE A 159 6.89 7.74 -23.79
CA ILE A 159 6.08 8.75 -23.10
C ILE A 159 6.82 10.09 -23.18
N ARG A 160 6.23 11.07 -23.89
CA ARG A 160 6.80 12.42 -24.02
C ARG A 160 6.47 13.26 -22.78
N THR A 161 7.48 13.88 -22.20
CA THR A 161 7.30 14.90 -21.15
C THR A 161 7.15 16.29 -21.75
N GLN A 162 6.62 17.23 -20.97
CA GLN A 162 6.62 18.64 -21.35
C GLN A 162 8.05 19.21 -21.37
N ASP A 163 8.27 20.25 -22.18
CA ASP A 163 9.57 20.92 -22.24
C ASP A 163 9.93 21.55 -20.89
N GLY A 164 11.16 21.31 -20.44
CA GLY A 164 11.64 21.80 -19.14
C GLY A 164 11.15 21.01 -17.92
N GLN A 165 10.41 19.90 -18.11
CA GLN A 165 9.95 19.07 -17.01
C GLN A 165 11.13 18.43 -16.25
N VAL A 166 11.13 18.60 -14.93
CA VAL A 166 12.09 17.97 -14.02
C VAL A 166 11.48 16.75 -13.31
N PRO A 167 12.30 15.76 -12.88
CA PRO A 167 11.82 14.61 -12.14
C PRO A 167 11.16 14.97 -10.80
N MET A 168 10.10 14.25 -10.46
CA MET A 168 9.44 14.35 -9.15
C MET A 168 9.71 13.10 -8.33
N SER A 169 10.25 13.27 -7.12
CA SER A 169 10.52 12.18 -6.19
C SER A 169 9.74 12.38 -4.89
N MET A 170 8.69 11.57 -4.70
CA MET A 170 7.89 11.55 -3.48
C MET A 170 8.19 10.29 -2.65
N PRO A 171 8.27 10.40 -1.31
CA PRO A 171 8.42 9.25 -0.44
C PRO A 171 7.12 8.44 -0.35
N MET A 172 7.23 7.16 -0.01
CA MET A 172 6.08 6.31 0.31
C MET A 172 5.35 6.81 1.55
N TYR A 173 4.01 6.71 1.54
CA TYR A 173 3.22 6.99 2.74
C TYR A 173 3.49 5.95 3.84
N GLY A 174 3.37 6.40 5.09
CA GLY A 174 3.38 5.52 6.24
C GLY A 174 2.27 4.47 6.11
N THR A 175 2.66 3.20 6.07
CA THR A 175 1.75 2.08 5.82
C THR A 175 1.76 1.14 7.01
N SER A 176 0.58 0.70 7.48
CA SER A 176 0.48 -0.26 8.58
C SER A 176 1.06 -1.63 8.17
N PRO A 177 1.52 -2.46 9.12
CA PRO A 177 2.09 -3.77 8.80
C PRO A 177 1.16 -4.66 7.96
N ALA A 178 -0.15 -4.66 8.26
CA ALA A 178 -1.14 -5.42 7.51
C ALA A 178 -1.27 -4.94 6.05
N LYS A 179 -1.33 -3.63 5.83
CA LYS A 179 -1.38 -3.05 4.48
C LYS A 179 -0.09 -3.33 3.69
N ARG A 180 1.05 -3.32 4.37
CA ARG A 180 2.34 -3.63 3.76
C ARG A 180 2.41 -5.07 3.26
N GLN A 181 1.84 -6.02 4.00
CA GLN A 181 1.77 -7.42 3.55
C GLN A 181 1.00 -7.55 2.23
N VAL A 182 -0.17 -6.91 2.13
CA VAL A 182 -0.98 -6.91 0.90
C VAL A 182 -0.20 -6.29 -0.28
N ILE A 183 0.51 -5.19 -0.04
CA ILE A 183 1.36 -4.58 -1.07
C ILE A 183 2.47 -5.54 -1.51
N GLU A 184 3.16 -6.18 -0.56
CA GLU A 184 4.26 -7.10 -0.84
C GLU A 184 3.78 -8.33 -1.63
N GLU A 185 2.62 -8.91 -1.28
CA GLU A 185 2.00 -10.01 -2.01
C GLU A 185 1.68 -9.64 -3.47
N GLN A 186 1.07 -8.45 -3.68
CA GLN A 186 0.75 -7.98 -5.01
C GLN A 186 1.99 -7.67 -5.85
N LEU A 187 3.01 -7.05 -5.23
CA LEU A 187 4.29 -6.78 -5.90
C LEU A 187 4.98 -8.08 -6.33
N ASN A 188 5.00 -9.09 -5.45
CA ASN A 188 5.59 -10.40 -5.78
C ASN A 188 4.90 -11.03 -6.99
N ALA A 189 3.56 -11.01 -7.03
CA ALA A 189 2.82 -11.51 -8.19
C ALA A 189 3.16 -10.76 -9.48
N TRP A 190 3.33 -9.43 -9.43
CA TRP A 190 3.72 -8.64 -10.60
C TRP A 190 5.18 -8.85 -11.02
N PHE A 191 6.09 -9.09 -10.08
CA PHE A 191 7.47 -9.51 -10.39
C PHE A 191 7.49 -10.87 -11.07
N GLU A 192 6.75 -11.86 -10.55
CA GLU A 192 6.64 -13.20 -11.15
C GLU A 192 6.03 -13.15 -12.56
N GLN A 193 5.05 -12.26 -12.79
CA GLN A 193 4.44 -12.05 -14.11
C GLN A 193 5.29 -11.20 -15.06
N GLY A 194 6.39 -10.60 -14.59
CA GLY A 194 7.24 -9.71 -15.39
C GLY A 194 6.56 -8.40 -15.79
N VAL A 195 5.57 -7.95 -15.00
CA VAL A 195 4.87 -6.66 -15.21
C VAL A 195 5.72 -5.49 -14.73
N ILE A 196 6.50 -5.70 -13.67
CA ILE A 196 7.40 -4.71 -13.07
C ILE A 196 8.82 -5.26 -12.93
N GLU A 197 9.79 -4.36 -12.83
CA GLU A 197 11.20 -4.69 -12.61
C GLU A 197 11.85 -3.70 -11.63
N PRO A 198 12.94 -4.08 -10.95
CA PRO A 198 13.69 -3.15 -10.10
C PRO A 198 14.28 -2.00 -10.93
N SER A 199 14.17 -0.77 -10.43
CA SER A 199 14.67 0.43 -11.11
C SER A 199 15.24 1.45 -10.12
N GLN A 200 16.25 2.20 -10.56
CA GLN A 200 16.78 3.37 -9.84
C GLN A 200 16.39 4.63 -10.62
N SER A 201 15.21 5.16 -10.29
CA SER A 201 14.62 6.29 -11.00
C SER A 201 14.69 7.57 -10.17
N PRO A 202 14.96 8.74 -10.78
CA PRO A 202 14.75 10.03 -10.13
C PRO A 202 13.25 10.37 -10.00
N TRP A 203 12.37 9.58 -10.63
CA TRP A 203 10.92 9.66 -10.51
C TRP A 203 10.41 8.67 -9.47
N SER A 204 9.63 9.15 -8.50
CA SER A 204 8.98 8.32 -7.50
C SER A 204 7.62 8.91 -7.11
N VAL A 205 6.62 8.04 -7.00
CA VAL A 205 5.25 8.36 -6.58
C VAL A 205 4.83 7.30 -5.55
N PRO A 206 4.16 7.69 -4.45
CA PRO A 206 3.71 6.73 -3.45
C PRO A 206 2.64 5.78 -3.99
N VAL A 207 2.70 4.51 -3.57
CA VAL A 207 1.63 3.52 -3.82
C VAL A 207 0.49 3.74 -2.83
N ILE A 208 -0.74 3.66 -3.33
CA ILE A 208 -1.98 3.80 -2.56
C ILE A 208 -2.77 2.50 -2.69
N ILE A 209 -3.24 1.97 -1.57
CA ILE A 209 -4.16 0.83 -1.55
C ILE A 209 -5.58 1.35 -1.61
N VAL A 210 -6.37 0.78 -2.52
CA VAL A 210 -7.80 1.04 -2.64
C VAL A 210 -8.54 -0.28 -2.47
N TYR A 211 -9.58 -0.28 -1.64
CA TYR A 211 -10.41 -1.47 -1.40
C TYR A 211 -11.65 -1.44 -2.28
N ARG A 212 -11.96 -2.56 -2.95
CA ARG A 212 -13.24 -2.75 -3.65
C ARG A 212 -14.19 -3.58 -2.79
N ASN A 213 -15.48 -3.24 -2.83
CA ASN A 213 -16.55 -3.99 -2.15
C ASN A 213 -16.36 -4.20 -0.63
N ASN A 214 -15.75 -3.24 0.07
CA ASN A 214 -15.44 -3.30 1.50
C ASN A 214 -14.57 -4.49 1.93
N LYS A 215 -13.86 -5.13 1.00
CA LYS A 215 -12.92 -6.21 1.33
C LYS A 215 -11.50 -5.65 1.40
N PRO A 216 -10.76 -5.90 2.50
CA PRO A 216 -9.34 -5.60 2.56
C PRO A 216 -8.54 -6.40 1.52
#